data_AF-A0A7X1WCV5-F1
#
_entry.id   AF-A0A7X1WCV5-F1
#
_cell.length_a   1.000
_cell.length_b   1.000
_cell.length_c   1.000
_cell.angle_alpha   90.00
_cell.angle_beta   90.00
_cell.angle_gamma   90.00
#
_symmetry.space_group_name_H-M   'P 1'
#
loop_
_entity.id
_entity.type
_entity.pdbx_description
1 polymer ?
#
loop_
_entity_poly.entity_id
_entity_poly.type
_entity_poly.pdbx_seq_one_letter_code
_entity_poly.pdbx_strand_id
1 'polypeptide(L)'
;MNIINATLRKTPGLYTVSCEGERISAITLQTGSVAAQPGDIDAQGQLLIAPLVEPHIHLDAALTAGQPEWNLSGTLFEGIERWAQRKETITHEDTKQRAHTTIRMLAENGIQHVRTHVDVTDPTLAALKAMLEVREEARHLIDLQIVAFPQEGIESYANGRELMTRAVEMGADVVGGIPHFENTRDQGVSSIKFLMDLAERTGCLVDVHCDETDDPHSRFLEVLAEEARVRGMGSRVTASHTTAMGSYDNAYCSKLFRLLKASGINFVSCPTESIHLQGRFDTFPKRRGVTRVAELDRAGMNVCLGQDSIKDPWYPLGNGNILRVLDAGLHICHMMGFEDLKRCLDLVTDNSARTLNLGEGYGIAVGRPANLVILDAENDYEVLRRQAKARVSIRAGKVLMNRVPERVELIGA
;
A
#
# COMPACT_ATOMS: atom_id res chain seq x y z
N MET A 1 -22.33 -11.41 -16.90
CA MET A 1 -21.24 -12.39 -16.64
C MET A 1 -21.48 -12.97 -15.26
N ASN A 2 -21.45 -14.30 -15.10
CA ASN A 2 -21.54 -14.92 -13.77
C ASN A 2 -20.19 -15.52 -13.38
N ILE A 3 -19.88 -15.47 -12.10
CA ILE A 3 -18.78 -16.20 -11.49
C ILE A 3 -19.42 -17.23 -10.57
N ILE A 4 -19.27 -18.51 -10.89
CA ILE A 4 -19.92 -19.62 -10.18
C ILE A 4 -18.90 -20.42 -9.37
N ASN A 5 -19.37 -21.21 -8.42
CA ASN A 5 -18.55 -22.08 -7.57
C ASN A 5 -17.45 -21.32 -6.83
N ALA A 6 -17.65 -20.04 -6.49
CA ALA A 6 -16.68 -19.26 -5.74
C ALA A 6 -16.83 -19.48 -4.24
N THR A 7 -15.73 -19.59 -3.51
CA THR A 7 -15.76 -19.34 -2.06
C THR A 7 -15.62 -17.84 -1.81
N LEU A 8 -16.21 -17.37 -0.71
CA LEU A 8 -16.10 -15.99 -0.24
C LEU A 8 -15.47 -15.97 1.15
N ARG A 9 -14.70 -14.92 1.44
CA ARG A 9 -14.03 -14.76 2.74
C ARG A 9 -15.07 -14.73 3.87
N LYS A 10 -14.72 -15.33 5.01
CA LYS A 10 -15.51 -15.30 6.28
C LYS A 10 -16.90 -15.95 6.21
N THR A 11 -17.29 -16.57 5.10
CA THR A 11 -18.59 -17.25 4.94
C THR A 11 -18.40 -18.65 4.35
N PRO A 12 -19.09 -19.68 4.87
CA PRO A 12 -19.03 -21.02 4.28
C PRO A 12 -19.88 -21.10 3.00
N GLY A 13 -19.58 -22.11 2.18
CA GLY A 13 -20.37 -22.45 0.99
C GLY A 13 -19.78 -21.94 -0.33
N LEU A 14 -20.45 -22.31 -1.42
CA LEU A 14 -20.15 -21.85 -2.77
C LEU A 14 -21.17 -20.80 -3.20
N TYR A 15 -20.72 -19.80 -3.94
CA TYR A 15 -21.54 -18.68 -4.36
C TYR A 15 -21.50 -18.48 -5.87
N THR A 16 -22.63 -18.02 -6.40
CA THR A 16 -22.71 -17.35 -7.69
C THR A 16 -22.68 -15.85 -7.47
N VAL A 17 -21.72 -15.16 -8.08
CA VAL A 17 -21.65 -13.70 -8.15
C VAL A 17 -21.98 -13.27 -9.57
N SER A 18 -23.11 -12.59 -9.73
CA SER A 18 -23.58 -12.09 -11.03
C SER A 18 -23.17 -10.64 -11.22
N CYS A 19 -22.61 -10.35 -12.39
CA CYS A 19 -22.22 -9.00 -12.81
C CYS A 19 -23.05 -8.58 -14.04
N GLU A 20 -23.64 -7.38 -13.96
CA GLU A 20 -24.36 -6.71 -15.04
C GLU A 20 -23.65 -5.39 -15.36
N GLY A 21 -23.15 -5.27 -16.59
CA GLY A 21 -22.25 -4.18 -16.95
C GLY A 21 -21.05 -4.11 -16.01
N GLU A 22 -20.84 -2.96 -15.38
CA GLU A 22 -19.70 -2.69 -14.50
C GLU A 22 -20.00 -2.93 -13.00
N ARG A 23 -21.15 -3.53 -12.66
CA ARG A 23 -21.58 -3.68 -11.26
C ARG A 23 -21.96 -5.12 -10.91
N ILE A 24 -21.80 -5.44 -9.63
CA ILE A 24 -22.31 -6.68 -9.03
C ILE A 24 -23.82 -6.54 -8.86
N SER A 25 -24.60 -7.38 -9.55
CA SER A 25 -26.06 -7.35 -9.52
C SER A 25 -26.66 -8.31 -8.51
N ALA A 26 -26.02 -9.44 -8.24
CA ALA A 26 -26.47 -10.42 -7.25
C ALA A 26 -25.33 -11.26 -6.67
N ILE A 27 -25.50 -11.72 -5.43
CA ILE A 27 -24.62 -12.69 -4.77
C ILE A 27 -25.52 -13.76 -4.13
N THR A 28 -25.41 -15.00 -4.60
CA THR A 28 -26.35 -16.07 -4.26
C THR A 28 -25.61 -17.30 -3.76
N LEU A 29 -25.97 -17.81 -2.57
CA LEU A 29 -25.47 -19.07 -2.04
C LEU A 29 -25.99 -20.24 -2.90
N GLN A 30 -25.08 -21.12 -3.33
CA GLN A 30 -25.40 -22.35 -4.06
C GLN A 30 -25.67 -23.51 -3.10
N THR A 31 -26.56 -24.41 -3.49
CA THR A 31 -26.83 -25.66 -2.75
C THR A 31 -25.78 -26.76 -3.02
N GLY A 32 -24.86 -26.52 -3.96
CA GLY A 32 -23.81 -27.45 -4.38
C GLY A 32 -23.00 -26.86 -5.54
N SER A 33 -22.07 -27.63 -6.09
CA SER A 33 -21.35 -27.24 -7.31
C SER A 33 -22.31 -27.20 -8.51
N VAL A 34 -22.16 -26.20 -9.37
CA VAL A 34 -22.98 -26.01 -10.58
C VAL A 34 -22.10 -26.10 -11.83
N ALA A 35 -22.66 -26.63 -12.91
CA ALA A 35 -21.96 -26.74 -14.19
C ALA A 35 -21.94 -25.39 -14.93
N ALA A 36 -20.75 -24.97 -15.38
CA ALA A 36 -20.59 -23.74 -16.14
C ALA A 36 -21.38 -23.74 -17.45
N GLN A 37 -22.10 -22.65 -17.71
CA GLN A 37 -22.71 -22.37 -19.01
C GLN A 37 -21.79 -21.46 -19.86
N PRO A 38 -22.01 -21.36 -21.19
CA PRO A 38 -21.27 -20.43 -22.02
C PRO A 38 -21.34 -18.99 -21.48
N GLY A 39 -20.17 -18.39 -21.20
CA GLY A 39 -20.06 -17.04 -20.65
C GLY A 39 -19.95 -16.95 -19.12
N ASP A 40 -20.06 -18.08 -18.41
CA ASP A 40 -19.73 -18.16 -16.99
C ASP A 40 -18.22 -18.30 -16.77
N ILE A 41 -17.75 -17.77 -15.64
CA ILE A 41 -16.42 -18.01 -15.08
C ILE A 41 -16.58 -19.01 -13.93
N ASP A 42 -16.05 -20.21 -14.09
CA ASP A 42 -16.02 -21.19 -13.01
C ASP A 42 -14.83 -20.91 -12.08
N ALA A 43 -15.12 -20.61 -10.81
CA ALA A 43 -14.12 -20.44 -9.77
C ALA A 43 -13.64 -21.77 -9.18
N GLN A 44 -14.30 -22.91 -9.45
CA GLN A 44 -13.83 -24.24 -9.06
C GLN A 44 -13.56 -24.42 -7.56
N GLY A 45 -14.35 -23.77 -6.71
CA GLY A 45 -14.17 -23.79 -5.25
C GLY A 45 -13.06 -22.86 -4.74
N GLN A 46 -12.48 -22.04 -5.61
CA GLN A 46 -11.46 -21.08 -5.26
C GLN A 46 -12.04 -19.77 -4.74
N LEU A 47 -11.19 -19.03 -4.01
CA LEU A 47 -11.54 -17.82 -3.32
C LEU A 47 -11.69 -16.64 -4.28
N LEU A 48 -12.89 -16.04 -4.28
CA LEU A 48 -13.17 -14.77 -4.91
C LEU A 48 -13.03 -13.64 -3.88
N ILE A 49 -12.18 -12.66 -4.18
CA ILE A 49 -11.96 -11.48 -3.36
C ILE A 49 -12.18 -10.19 -4.18
N ALA A 50 -12.40 -9.08 -3.48
CA ALA A 50 -12.17 -7.77 -4.09
C ALA A 50 -10.65 -7.62 -4.39
N PRO A 51 -10.24 -6.74 -5.31
CA PRO A 51 -8.86 -6.71 -5.79
C PRO A 51 -7.88 -6.44 -4.66
N LEU A 52 -6.67 -6.98 -4.80
CA LEU A 52 -5.58 -6.62 -3.89
C LEU A 52 -5.27 -5.12 -4.05
N VAL A 53 -4.72 -4.52 -2.99
CA VAL A 53 -4.44 -3.09 -2.94
C VAL A 53 -2.98 -2.89 -2.58
N GLU A 54 -2.30 -2.00 -3.31
CA GLU A 54 -0.98 -1.49 -2.96
C GLU A 54 -1.15 -0.09 -2.33
N PRO A 55 -1.16 0.03 -0.99
CA PRO A 55 -1.40 1.31 -0.34
C PRO A 55 -0.18 2.24 -0.29
N HIS A 56 1.02 1.76 -0.60
CA HIS A 56 2.24 2.56 -0.47
C HIS A 56 3.35 2.01 -1.38
N ILE A 57 3.66 2.74 -2.45
CA ILE A 57 4.77 2.42 -3.36
C ILE A 57 5.42 3.70 -3.94
N HIS A 58 6.65 3.64 -4.43
CA HIS A 58 7.33 4.74 -5.15
C HIS A 58 7.53 4.40 -6.63
N LEU A 59 6.52 4.67 -7.48
CA LEU A 59 6.59 4.34 -8.92
C LEU A 59 7.56 5.25 -9.69
N ASP A 60 7.83 6.45 -9.20
CA ASP A 60 8.82 7.37 -9.78
C ASP A 60 10.25 6.86 -9.59
N ALA A 61 10.53 6.16 -8.47
CA ALA A 61 11.82 5.54 -8.17
C ALA A 61 11.94 4.08 -8.63
N ALA A 62 10.82 3.39 -8.87
CA ALA A 62 10.82 1.98 -9.25
C ALA A 62 11.75 1.68 -10.45
N LEU A 63 12.39 0.52 -10.40
CA LEU A 63 13.32 -0.01 -11.42
C LEU A 63 14.60 0.82 -11.63
N THR A 64 15.03 1.59 -10.64
CA THR A 64 16.28 2.39 -10.69
C THR A 64 17.41 1.88 -9.78
N ALA A 65 17.24 0.76 -9.07
CA ALA A 65 18.29 0.21 -8.20
C ALA A 65 19.64 0.09 -8.94
N GLY A 66 20.70 0.62 -8.33
CA GLY A 66 22.05 0.62 -8.88
C GLY A 66 22.32 1.71 -9.93
N GLN A 67 21.47 2.74 -10.03
CA GLN A 67 21.62 3.84 -10.98
C GLN A 67 21.69 5.20 -10.24
N PRO A 68 22.80 5.96 -10.34
CA PRO A 68 24.07 5.57 -10.95
C PRO A 68 24.86 4.54 -10.11
N GLU A 69 24.56 4.45 -8.82
CA GLU A 69 25.28 3.63 -7.85
C GLU A 69 24.31 2.85 -6.95
N TRP A 70 24.84 1.85 -6.25
CA TRP A 70 24.06 1.08 -5.28
C TRP A 70 24.04 1.75 -3.91
N ASN A 71 22.96 1.56 -3.16
CA ASN A 71 22.93 1.81 -1.72
C ASN A 71 23.67 0.67 -1.00
N LEU A 72 24.91 0.91 -0.59
CA LEU A 72 25.81 -0.12 -0.08
C LEU A 72 25.56 -0.45 1.39
N SER A 73 25.17 0.55 2.19
CA SER A 73 24.84 0.37 3.61
C SER A 73 23.48 -0.30 3.80
N GLY A 74 22.57 -0.17 2.82
CA GLY A 74 21.17 -0.59 2.93
C GLY A 74 20.43 0.21 3.99
N THR A 75 20.71 1.52 4.08
CA THR A 75 20.03 2.45 4.99
C THR A 75 19.10 3.39 4.24
N LEU A 76 18.09 3.93 4.93
CA LEU A 76 17.18 4.95 4.38
C LEU A 76 17.97 6.15 3.84
N PHE A 77 18.93 6.65 4.62
CA PHE A 77 19.69 7.86 4.33
C PHE A 77 20.55 7.74 3.06
N GLU A 78 21.32 6.65 2.92
CA GLU A 78 22.07 6.43 1.69
C GLU A 78 21.13 6.21 0.48
N GLY A 79 19.97 5.59 0.68
CA GLY A 79 18.96 5.48 -0.38
C GLY A 79 18.48 6.84 -0.89
N ILE A 80 18.25 7.80 0.03
CA ILE A 80 17.91 9.19 -0.32
C ILE A 80 19.05 9.85 -1.11
N GLU A 81 20.32 9.65 -0.70
CA GLU A 81 21.48 10.17 -1.44
C GLU A 81 21.56 9.59 -2.87
N ARG A 82 21.35 8.28 -3.03
CA ARG A 82 21.34 7.60 -4.34
C ARG A 82 20.17 8.09 -5.20
N TRP A 83 19.01 8.30 -4.59
CA TRP A 83 17.85 8.86 -5.29
C TRP A 83 18.11 10.30 -5.75
N ALA A 84 18.72 11.15 -4.92
CA ALA A 84 19.10 12.50 -5.30
C ALA A 84 20.02 12.52 -6.53
N GLN A 85 21.00 11.60 -6.60
CA GLN A 85 21.84 11.42 -7.79
C GLN A 85 21.02 10.96 -9.01
N ARG A 86 20.06 10.04 -8.82
CA ARG A 86 19.22 9.54 -9.91
C ARG A 86 18.30 10.63 -10.48
N LYS A 87 17.81 11.54 -9.64
CA LYS A 87 16.93 12.66 -10.03
C LYS A 87 17.57 13.57 -11.08
N GLU A 88 18.88 13.76 -11.05
CA GLU A 88 19.61 14.55 -12.06
C GLU A 88 19.45 14.03 -13.50
N THR A 89 19.09 12.75 -13.65
CA THR A 89 18.93 12.07 -14.95
C THR A 89 17.50 11.61 -15.21
N ILE A 90 16.54 11.98 -14.36
CA ILE A 90 15.12 11.66 -14.59
C ILE A 90 14.63 12.43 -15.81
N THR A 91 13.91 11.71 -16.67
CA THR A 91 13.13 12.32 -17.75
C THR A 91 11.68 11.89 -17.64
N HIS A 92 10.80 12.65 -18.29
CA HIS A 92 9.37 12.36 -18.36
C HIS A 92 9.12 10.93 -18.88
N GLU A 93 9.72 10.59 -20.03
CA GLU A 93 9.52 9.28 -20.67
C GLU A 93 10.12 8.12 -19.88
N ASP A 94 11.32 8.32 -19.31
CA ASP A 94 11.96 7.32 -18.42
C ASP A 94 11.05 6.96 -17.24
N THR A 95 10.47 7.97 -16.59
CA THR A 95 9.54 7.77 -15.46
C THR A 95 8.31 6.99 -15.90
N LYS A 96 7.68 7.37 -17.02
CA LYS A 96 6.51 6.67 -17.55
C LYS A 96 6.80 5.20 -17.87
N GLN A 97 7.91 4.93 -18.53
CA GLN A 97 8.28 3.57 -18.93
C GLN A 97 8.47 2.65 -17.72
N ARG A 98 9.17 3.13 -16.69
CA ARG A 98 9.39 2.36 -15.45
C ARG A 98 8.08 2.17 -14.68
N ALA A 99 7.29 3.22 -14.51
CA ALA A 99 6.00 3.16 -13.83
C ALA A 99 5.04 2.18 -14.52
N HIS A 100 4.88 2.24 -15.85
CA HIS A 100 4.04 1.29 -16.60
C HIS A 100 4.51 -0.16 -16.47
N THR A 101 5.84 -0.37 -16.45
CA THR A 101 6.42 -1.71 -16.26
C THR A 101 6.07 -2.26 -14.87
N THR A 102 6.21 -1.46 -13.83
CA THR A 102 5.87 -1.85 -12.46
C THR A 102 4.36 -2.03 -12.27
N ILE A 103 3.52 -1.14 -12.83
CA ILE A 103 2.06 -1.27 -12.80
C ILE A 103 1.60 -2.58 -13.43
N ARG A 104 2.24 -3.01 -14.53
CA ARG A 104 1.94 -4.31 -15.13
C ARG A 104 2.22 -5.46 -14.14
N MET A 105 3.33 -5.43 -13.41
CA MET A 105 3.64 -6.43 -12.38
C MET A 105 2.57 -6.45 -11.28
N LEU A 106 2.08 -5.28 -10.84
CA LEU A 106 1.01 -5.18 -9.86
C LEU A 106 -0.30 -5.80 -10.39
N ALA A 107 -0.70 -5.44 -11.61
CA ALA A 107 -1.91 -5.94 -12.26
C ALA A 107 -1.87 -7.47 -12.47
N GLU A 108 -0.70 -8.02 -12.85
CA GLU A 108 -0.46 -9.47 -12.97
C GLU A 108 -0.62 -10.21 -11.63
N ASN A 109 -0.50 -9.52 -10.50
CA ASN A 109 -0.73 -10.08 -9.17
C ASN A 109 -2.15 -9.79 -8.63
N GLY A 110 -3.04 -9.24 -9.45
CA GLY A 110 -4.43 -8.96 -9.06
C GLY A 110 -4.61 -7.66 -8.27
N ILE A 111 -3.63 -6.76 -8.30
CA ILE A 111 -3.76 -5.43 -7.71
C ILE A 111 -4.49 -4.51 -8.70
N GLN A 112 -5.54 -3.83 -8.23
CA GLN A 112 -6.28 -2.85 -9.04
C GLN A 112 -6.37 -1.46 -8.41
N HIS A 113 -5.90 -1.28 -7.17
CA HIS A 113 -5.87 0.02 -6.50
C HIS A 113 -4.46 0.25 -5.96
N VAL A 114 -3.89 1.40 -6.30
CA VAL A 114 -2.51 1.74 -5.98
C VAL A 114 -2.46 3.17 -5.46
N ARG A 115 -1.68 3.42 -4.40
CA ARG A 115 -1.25 4.76 -4.00
C ARG A 115 0.25 4.85 -4.16
N THR A 116 0.70 5.73 -5.05
CA THR A 116 2.12 5.99 -5.26
C THR A 116 2.52 7.31 -4.62
N HIS A 117 3.68 7.30 -3.96
CA HIS A 117 4.39 8.51 -3.58
C HIS A 117 5.23 8.95 -4.78
N VAL A 118 5.33 10.27 -4.98
CA VAL A 118 6.14 10.89 -6.03
C VAL A 118 6.91 12.02 -5.40
N ASP A 119 8.23 11.99 -5.55
CA ASP A 119 9.10 13.02 -5.02
C ASP A 119 8.83 14.38 -5.70
N VAL A 120 8.41 15.36 -4.90
CA VAL A 120 8.16 16.74 -5.36
C VAL A 120 9.26 17.71 -4.92
N THR A 121 10.31 17.25 -4.24
CA THR A 121 11.55 18.02 -3.99
C THR A 121 12.43 18.03 -5.24
N ASP A 122 11.82 18.51 -6.33
CA ASP A 122 12.38 18.73 -7.66
C ASP A 122 11.68 19.96 -8.27
N PRO A 123 12.40 21.08 -8.50
CA PRO A 123 11.81 22.30 -9.06
C PRO A 123 11.13 22.12 -10.42
N THR A 124 11.52 21.09 -11.17
CA THR A 124 10.93 20.79 -12.49
C THR A 124 9.61 20.03 -12.38
N LEU A 125 9.37 19.34 -11.26
CA LEU A 125 8.26 18.41 -11.03
C LEU A 125 8.11 17.41 -12.18
N ALA A 126 9.22 16.94 -12.75
CA ALA A 126 9.22 16.11 -13.96
C ALA A 126 8.53 14.77 -13.71
N ALA A 127 8.88 14.09 -12.61
CA ALA A 127 8.26 12.82 -12.23
C ALA A 127 6.75 12.97 -11.97
N LEU A 128 6.33 14.04 -11.30
CA LEU A 128 4.90 14.29 -11.05
C LEU A 128 4.11 14.46 -12.34
N LYS A 129 4.62 15.24 -13.31
CA LYS A 129 3.96 15.41 -14.62
C LYS A 129 3.80 14.08 -15.35
N ALA A 130 4.86 13.26 -15.36
CA ALA A 130 4.83 11.93 -15.93
C ALA A 130 3.79 11.04 -15.24
N MET A 131 3.77 11.03 -13.89
CA MET A 131 2.87 10.18 -13.13
C MET A 131 1.39 10.58 -13.26
N LEU A 132 1.09 11.87 -13.41
CA LEU A 132 -0.26 12.35 -13.73
C LEU A 132 -0.76 11.80 -15.07
N GLU A 133 0.10 11.71 -16.09
CA GLU A 133 -0.24 11.05 -17.37
C GLU A 133 -0.38 9.53 -17.21
N VAL A 134 0.53 8.88 -16.47
CA VAL A 134 0.47 7.44 -16.19
C VAL A 134 -0.84 7.07 -15.49
N ARG A 135 -1.33 7.90 -14.55
CA ARG A 135 -2.62 7.69 -13.89
C ARG A 135 -3.75 7.56 -14.91
N GLU A 136 -3.78 8.42 -15.93
CA GLU A 136 -4.80 8.39 -16.98
C GLU A 136 -4.62 7.21 -17.93
N GLU A 137 -3.38 6.96 -18.36
CA GLU A 137 -3.03 5.88 -19.28
C GLU A 137 -3.30 4.49 -18.67
N ALA A 138 -3.07 4.33 -17.37
CA ALA A 138 -3.19 3.07 -16.65
C ALA A 138 -4.59 2.80 -16.07
N ARG A 139 -5.59 3.68 -16.27
CA ARG A 139 -6.97 3.50 -15.75
C ARG A 139 -7.62 2.16 -16.14
N HIS A 140 -7.21 1.62 -17.28
CA HIS A 140 -7.69 0.32 -17.76
C HIS A 140 -7.15 -0.86 -16.95
N LEU A 141 -6.07 -0.68 -16.20
CA LEU A 141 -5.46 -1.69 -15.32
C LEU A 141 -5.77 -1.43 -13.85
N ILE A 142 -5.58 -0.18 -13.39
CA ILE A 142 -5.62 0.20 -11.98
C ILE A 142 -6.28 1.57 -11.77
N ASP A 143 -6.74 1.82 -10.55
CA ASP A 143 -7.00 3.16 -10.03
C ASP A 143 -5.77 3.62 -9.23
N LEU A 144 -5.13 4.71 -9.67
CA LEU A 144 -3.89 5.22 -9.10
C LEU A 144 -4.13 6.54 -8.37
N GLN A 145 -3.85 6.58 -7.07
CA GLN A 145 -3.72 7.81 -6.27
C GLN A 145 -2.26 8.26 -6.25
N ILE A 146 -2.03 9.57 -6.35
CA ILE A 146 -0.69 10.17 -6.31
C ILE A 146 -0.54 11.02 -5.05
N VAL A 147 0.48 10.71 -4.25
CA VAL A 147 0.91 11.51 -3.10
C VAL A 147 2.00 12.47 -3.54
N ALA A 148 1.78 13.77 -3.30
CA ALA A 148 2.85 14.76 -3.39
C ALA A 148 3.79 14.56 -2.19
N PHE A 149 4.93 13.91 -2.42
CA PHE A 149 5.84 13.47 -1.36
C PHE A 149 7.11 14.34 -1.31
N PRO A 150 7.36 15.09 -0.23
CA PRO A 150 8.53 15.96 -0.15
C PRO A 150 9.73 15.20 0.41
N GLN A 151 10.39 14.37 -0.40
CA GLN A 151 11.44 13.43 0.04
C GLN A 151 12.56 14.10 0.85
N GLU A 152 13.02 15.29 0.43
CA GLU A 152 14.08 16.05 1.10
C GLU A 152 13.57 17.07 2.15
N GLY A 153 12.30 16.96 2.55
CA GLY A 153 11.67 17.82 3.56
C GLY A 153 10.91 19.01 2.96
N ILE A 154 9.91 19.49 3.70
CA ILE A 154 9.10 20.67 3.35
C ILE A 154 9.81 21.95 3.79
N GLU A 155 10.36 21.95 5.00
CA GLU A 155 10.99 23.12 5.61
C GLU A 155 12.50 23.14 5.38
N SER A 156 13.06 21.98 5.05
CA SER A 156 14.50 21.76 4.88
C SER A 156 14.96 21.85 3.42
N TYR A 157 14.01 21.84 2.47
CA TYR A 157 14.28 21.99 1.04
C TYR A 157 13.90 23.39 0.53
N ALA A 158 14.69 23.91 -0.41
CA ALA A 158 14.42 25.21 -1.03
C ALA A 158 13.05 25.20 -1.72
N ASN A 159 12.19 26.17 -1.37
CA ASN A 159 10.82 26.28 -1.89
C ASN A 159 9.92 25.06 -1.58
N GLY A 160 10.23 24.22 -0.58
CA GLY A 160 9.47 22.98 -0.31
C GLY A 160 7.96 23.19 -0.13
N ARG A 161 7.53 24.20 0.64
CA ARG A 161 6.09 24.55 0.77
C ARG A 161 5.42 24.95 -0.54
N GLU A 162 6.14 25.66 -1.41
CA GLU A 162 5.65 26.09 -2.72
C GLU A 162 5.51 24.89 -3.66
N LEU A 163 6.52 24.01 -3.70
CA LEU A 163 6.50 22.78 -4.49
C LEU A 163 5.36 21.85 -4.08
N MET A 164 5.14 21.67 -2.77
CA MET A 164 4.00 20.92 -2.24
C MET A 164 2.66 21.51 -2.68
N THR A 165 2.51 22.83 -2.59
CA THR A 165 1.28 23.51 -3.00
C THR A 165 1.04 23.34 -4.51
N ARG A 166 2.07 23.55 -5.32
CA ARG A 166 2.01 23.39 -6.78
C ARG A 166 1.68 21.95 -7.19
N ALA A 167 2.25 20.97 -6.51
CA ALA A 167 1.97 19.56 -6.79
C ALA A 167 0.49 19.21 -6.56
N VAL A 168 -0.10 19.74 -5.49
CA VAL A 168 -1.54 19.60 -5.23
C VAL A 168 -2.38 20.34 -6.27
N GLU A 169 -2.01 21.58 -6.63
CA GLU A 169 -2.68 22.35 -7.69
C GLU A 169 -2.64 21.65 -9.06
N MET A 170 -1.58 20.89 -9.35
CA MET A 170 -1.45 20.08 -10.56
C MET A 170 -2.34 18.82 -10.54
N GLY A 171 -2.89 18.44 -9.39
CA GLY A 171 -3.84 17.34 -9.26
C GLY A 171 -3.32 16.09 -8.53
N ALA A 172 -2.32 16.24 -7.64
CA ALA A 172 -2.03 15.20 -6.66
C ALA A 172 -3.22 14.98 -5.72
N ASP A 173 -3.56 13.72 -5.46
CA ASP A 173 -4.76 13.33 -4.71
C ASP A 173 -4.54 13.41 -3.17
N VAL A 174 -3.27 13.30 -2.77
CA VAL A 174 -2.87 13.11 -1.37
C VAL A 174 -1.68 14.03 -1.06
N VAL A 175 -1.70 14.64 0.13
CA VAL A 175 -0.61 15.45 0.67
C VAL A 175 0.33 14.56 1.49
N GLY A 176 1.61 14.53 1.11
CA GLY A 176 2.65 13.79 1.82
C GLY A 176 3.42 14.61 2.85
N GLY A 177 4.38 13.97 3.51
CA GLY A 177 5.32 14.60 4.44
C GLY A 177 6.38 13.61 4.94
N ILE A 178 7.49 14.14 5.46
CA ILE A 178 8.59 13.34 6.05
C ILE A 178 9.17 14.03 7.31
N PRO A 179 8.37 14.26 8.35
CA PRO A 179 8.74 15.13 9.47
C PRO A 179 9.99 14.69 10.23
N HIS A 180 10.31 13.39 10.21
CA HIS A 180 11.49 12.82 10.86
C HIS A 180 12.81 13.08 10.10
N PHE A 181 12.72 13.53 8.85
CA PHE A 181 13.87 13.88 8.01
C PHE A 181 14.10 15.40 7.91
N GLU A 182 13.18 16.21 8.44
CA GLU A 182 13.43 17.64 8.59
C GLU A 182 14.65 17.88 9.49
N ASN A 183 15.44 18.92 9.19
CA ASN A 183 16.72 19.19 9.85
C ASN A 183 16.60 19.35 11.38
N THR A 184 15.44 19.78 11.88
CA THR A 184 15.18 19.94 13.30
C THR A 184 13.79 19.46 13.70
N ARG A 185 13.64 19.10 14.97
CA ARG A 185 12.38 18.69 15.56
C ARG A 185 11.26 19.72 15.39
N ASP A 186 11.56 21.00 15.52
CA ASP A 186 10.53 22.05 15.39
C ASP A 186 10.12 22.27 13.93
N GLN A 187 11.04 22.08 12.97
CA GLN A 187 10.69 22.03 11.54
C GLN A 187 9.81 20.82 11.23
N GLY A 188 10.09 19.64 11.79
CA GLY A 188 9.21 18.46 11.66
C GLY A 188 7.79 18.69 12.20
N VAL A 189 7.65 19.44 13.30
CA VAL A 189 6.31 19.82 13.80
C VAL A 189 5.65 20.86 12.89
N SER A 190 6.40 21.85 12.40
CA SER A 190 5.91 22.87 11.48
C SER A 190 5.42 22.27 10.16
N SER A 191 6.17 21.30 9.62
CA SER A 191 5.83 20.65 8.35
C SER A 191 4.51 19.88 8.44
N ILE A 192 4.23 19.21 9.56
CA ILE A 192 2.92 18.58 9.82
C ILE A 192 1.80 19.62 9.83
N LYS A 193 1.98 20.75 10.50
CA LYS A 193 0.94 21.80 10.53
C LYS A 193 0.65 22.32 9.13
N PHE A 194 1.70 22.64 8.37
CA PHE A 194 1.57 23.09 6.99
C PHE A 194 0.86 22.07 6.09
N LEU A 195 1.26 20.79 6.15
CA LEU A 195 0.68 19.77 5.27
C LEU A 195 -0.78 19.49 5.62
N MET A 196 -1.15 19.55 6.91
CA MET A 196 -2.54 19.41 7.35
C MET A 196 -3.38 20.62 6.92
N ASP A 197 -2.85 21.84 7.01
CA ASP A 197 -3.49 23.05 6.46
C ASP A 197 -3.68 22.96 4.94
N LEU A 198 -2.73 22.37 4.22
CA LEU A 198 -2.84 22.13 2.78
C LEU A 198 -3.93 21.11 2.46
N ALA A 199 -3.97 19.98 3.14
CA ALA A 199 -4.99 18.97 2.89
C ALA A 199 -6.41 19.42 3.28
N GLU A 200 -6.55 20.22 4.35
CA GLU A 200 -7.83 20.77 4.76
C GLU A 200 -8.36 21.77 3.72
N ARG A 201 -7.52 22.72 3.27
CA ARG A 201 -7.94 23.75 2.32
C ARG A 201 -8.24 23.21 0.90
N THR A 202 -7.59 22.13 0.49
CA THR A 202 -7.75 21.57 -0.88
C THR A 202 -8.67 20.35 -0.93
N GLY A 203 -9.04 19.77 0.21
CA GLY A 203 -9.85 18.54 0.23
C GLY A 203 -9.07 17.25 -0.07
N CYS A 204 -7.74 17.31 -0.21
CA CYS A 204 -6.89 16.14 -0.46
C CYS A 204 -6.83 15.17 0.74
N LEU A 205 -6.50 13.91 0.48
CA LEU A 205 -6.13 12.98 1.56
C LEU A 205 -4.75 13.34 2.15
N VAL A 206 -4.34 12.67 3.22
CA VAL A 206 -3.00 12.81 3.82
C VAL A 206 -2.36 11.44 3.99
N ASP A 207 -1.10 11.31 3.60
CA ASP A 207 -0.29 10.10 3.82
C ASP A 207 1.18 10.47 4.08
N VAL A 208 1.60 10.38 5.34
CA VAL A 208 2.90 10.88 5.80
C VAL A 208 3.86 9.72 6.03
N HIS A 209 5.08 9.82 5.50
CA HIS A 209 6.24 9.01 5.94
C HIS A 209 6.60 9.42 7.37
N CYS A 210 5.96 8.76 8.33
CA CYS A 210 5.92 9.21 9.71
C CYS A 210 6.88 8.36 10.53
N ASP A 211 7.86 9.01 11.18
CA ASP A 211 8.80 8.35 12.09
C ASP A 211 9.49 7.08 11.51
N GLU A 212 9.95 7.12 10.26
CA GLU A 212 10.67 6.03 9.59
C GLU A 212 12.15 5.97 10.01
N THR A 213 12.37 5.75 11.30
CA THR A 213 13.69 5.72 11.94
C THR A 213 13.63 4.86 13.21
N ASP A 214 14.79 4.38 13.66
CA ASP A 214 14.92 3.62 14.90
C ASP A 214 15.06 4.51 16.16
N ASP A 215 14.99 5.84 16.02
CA ASP A 215 15.06 6.78 17.14
C ASP A 215 13.77 6.76 18.00
N PRO A 216 13.82 6.35 19.29
CA PRO A 216 12.66 6.36 20.18
C PRO A 216 12.12 7.77 20.52
N HIS A 217 12.83 8.83 20.14
CA HIS A 217 12.42 10.22 20.29
C HIS A 217 11.71 10.79 19.05
N SER A 218 11.71 10.08 17.91
CA SER A 218 10.96 10.44 16.71
C SER A 218 9.46 10.19 16.94
N ARG A 219 8.74 11.24 17.34
CA ARG A 219 7.35 11.18 17.86
C ARG A 219 6.40 12.07 17.08
N PHE A 220 6.65 12.26 15.79
CA PHE A 220 5.81 13.11 14.96
C PHE A 220 4.41 12.54 14.75
N LEU A 221 4.25 11.22 14.94
CA LEU A 221 2.95 10.55 14.94
C LEU A 221 1.94 11.15 15.92
N GLU A 222 2.37 11.61 17.12
CA GLU A 222 1.44 12.22 18.07
C GLU A 222 0.92 13.58 17.59
N VAL A 223 1.75 14.33 16.86
CA VAL A 223 1.36 15.62 16.25
C VAL A 223 0.39 15.38 15.10
N LEU A 224 0.70 14.43 14.20
CA LEU A 224 -0.17 14.09 13.07
C LEU A 224 -1.55 13.59 13.54
N ALA A 225 -1.57 12.70 14.54
CA ALA A 225 -2.81 12.16 15.08
C ALA A 225 -3.67 13.24 15.77
N GLU A 226 -3.05 14.18 16.50
CA GLU A 226 -3.79 15.27 17.15
C GLU A 226 -4.35 16.27 16.14
N GLU A 227 -3.57 16.67 15.13
CA GLU A 227 -4.07 17.52 14.04
C GLU A 227 -5.25 16.87 13.31
N ALA A 228 -5.15 15.58 12.99
CA ALA A 228 -6.24 14.82 12.37
C ALA A 228 -7.49 14.78 13.26
N ARG A 229 -7.32 14.59 14.57
CA ARG A 229 -8.42 14.52 15.54
C ARG A 229 -9.12 15.88 15.70
N VAL A 230 -8.36 16.95 15.88
CA VAL A 230 -8.90 18.31 16.09
C VAL A 230 -9.66 18.79 14.86
N ARG A 231 -9.18 18.47 13.66
CA ARG A 231 -9.83 18.83 12.39
C ARG A 231 -10.96 17.88 11.98
N GLY A 232 -11.15 16.77 12.70
CA GLY A 232 -12.14 15.74 12.33
C GLY A 232 -11.84 15.04 11.01
N MET A 233 -10.56 14.94 10.62
CA MET A 233 -10.10 14.44 9.33
C MET A 233 -9.57 12.99 9.38
N GLY A 234 -9.68 12.31 10.53
CA GLY A 234 -9.11 10.99 10.80
C GLY A 234 -9.14 9.99 9.64
N SER A 235 -10.32 9.74 9.07
CA SER A 235 -10.50 8.75 8.00
C SER A 235 -9.75 9.08 6.70
N ARG A 236 -9.33 10.34 6.52
CA ARG A 236 -8.56 10.83 5.36
C ARG A 236 -7.06 10.87 5.61
N VAL A 237 -6.59 10.53 6.81
CA VAL A 237 -5.19 10.66 7.22
C VAL A 237 -4.57 9.27 7.43
N THR A 238 -3.36 9.12 6.93
CA THR A 238 -2.55 7.90 7.02
C THR A 238 -1.17 8.24 7.56
N ALA A 239 -0.69 7.43 8.50
CA ALA A 239 0.69 7.42 8.95
C ALA A 239 1.37 6.16 8.41
N SER A 240 2.19 6.34 7.38
CA SER A 240 3.00 5.28 6.81
C SER A 240 4.28 5.10 7.64
N HIS A 241 4.80 3.88 7.65
CA HIS A 241 6.00 3.43 8.38
C HIS A 241 5.83 3.36 9.88
N THR A 242 5.93 4.48 10.59
CA THR A 242 5.93 4.57 12.07
C THR A 242 6.87 3.56 12.73
N THR A 243 8.03 3.28 12.11
CA THR A 243 8.97 2.24 12.58
C THR A 243 9.52 2.57 13.96
N ALA A 244 9.67 3.86 14.29
CA ALA A 244 10.06 4.31 15.62
C ALA A 244 9.10 3.81 16.72
N MET A 245 7.84 3.56 16.40
CA MET A 245 6.85 3.01 17.36
C MET A 245 7.23 1.61 17.86
N GLY A 246 7.97 0.84 17.06
CA GLY A 246 8.60 -0.42 17.50
C GLY A 246 9.68 -0.23 18.57
N SER A 247 10.23 0.99 18.69
CA SER A 247 11.31 1.37 19.61
C SER A 247 10.86 2.29 20.75
N TYR A 248 9.60 2.75 20.76
CA TYR A 248 9.08 3.62 21.82
C TYR A 248 9.13 3.00 23.21
N ASP A 249 9.30 3.88 24.20
CA ASP A 249 8.94 3.58 25.58
C ASP A 249 7.48 3.09 25.67
N ASN A 250 7.26 2.02 26.42
CA ASN A 250 5.97 1.34 26.47
C ASN A 250 4.90 2.16 27.21
N ALA A 251 5.27 2.94 28.23
CA ALA A 251 4.32 3.79 28.94
C ALA A 251 3.85 4.94 28.02
N TYR A 252 4.78 5.57 27.30
CA TYR A 252 4.47 6.54 26.26
C TYR A 252 3.57 5.95 25.17
N CYS A 253 3.91 4.76 24.65
CA CYS A 253 3.14 4.13 23.57
C CYS A 253 1.72 3.77 24.04
N SER A 254 1.56 3.28 25.27
CA SER A 254 0.23 3.02 25.86
C SER A 254 -0.62 4.30 25.97
N LYS A 255 -0.02 5.43 26.41
CA LYS A 255 -0.68 6.74 26.39
C LYS A 255 -1.07 7.12 24.95
N LEU A 256 -0.14 6.98 24.02
CA LEU A 256 -0.30 7.36 22.61
C LEU A 256 -1.47 6.62 21.95
N PHE A 257 -1.63 5.31 22.19
CA PHE A 257 -2.71 4.49 21.63
C PHE A 257 -4.12 5.05 21.89
N ARG A 258 -4.33 5.78 23.01
CA ARG A 258 -5.60 6.46 23.28
C ARG A 258 -5.87 7.56 22.25
N LEU A 259 -4.85 8.36 21.93
CA LEU A 259 -4.92 9.41 20.91
C LEU A 259 -5.09 8.80 19.51
N LEU A 260 -4.29 7.79 19.16
CA LEU A 260 -4.38 7.13 17.84
C LEU A 260 -5.78 6.54 17.59
N LYS A 261 -6.38 5.93 18.61
CA LYS A 261 -7.74 5.41 18.51
C LYS A 261 -8.78 6.53 18.35
N ALA A 262 -8.61 7.62 19.09
CA ALA A 262 -9.53 8.76 19.05
C ALA A 262 -9.41 9.59 17.76
N SER A 263 -8.22 9.65 17.15
CA SER A 263 -8.00 10.36 15.90
C SER A 263 -8.61 9.64 14.70
N GLY A 264 -8.67 8.31 14.74
CA GLY A 264 -9.26 7.49 13.67
C GLY A 264 -8.43 7.44 12.39
N ILE A 265 -7.13 7.76 12.47
CA ILE A 265 -6.18 7.67 11.35
C ILE A 265 -5.90 6.21 10.96
N ASN A 266 -5.36 6.04 9.75
CA ASN A 266 -4.94 4.75 9.21
C ASN A 266 -3.42 4.57 9.33
N PHE A 267 -2.95 3.33 9.29
CA PHE A 267 -1.52 2.99 9.35
C PHE A 267 -1.13 2.09 8.18
N VAL A 268 0.04 2.36 7.58
CA VAL A 268 0.68 1.46 6.61
C VAL A 268 2.01 1.00 7.17
N SER A 269 2.26 -0.30 7.16
CA SER A 269 3.55 -0.90 7.47
C SER A 269 4.14 -1.53 6.22
N CYS A 270 5.43 -1.34 5.98
CA CYS A 270 6.14 -1.91 4.83
C CYS A 270 7.13 -2.97 5.32
N PRO A 271 6.69 -4.16 5.76
CA PRO A 271 7.49 -5.08 6.57
C PRO A 271 8.76 -5.58 5.88
N THR A 272 8.73 -5.79 4.55
CA THR A 272 9.92 -6.19 3.79
C THR A 272 10.94 -5.07 3.64
N GLU A 273 10.46 -3.82 3.57
CA GLU A 273 11.32 -2.64 3.54
C GLU A 273 11.93 -2.39 4.91
N SER A 274 11.08 -2.31 5.94
CA SER A 274 11.52 -1.94 7.28
C SER A 274 12.48 -2.99 7.85
N ILE A 275 12.26 -4.29 7.63
CA ILE A 275 13.21 -5.32 8.09
C ILE A 275 14.58 -5.22 7.37
N HIS A 276 14.62 -4.58 6.20
CA HIS A 276 15.83 -4.33 5.43
C HIS A 276 16.55 -3.05 5.88
N LEU A 277 15.83 -1.94 6.04
CA LEU A 277 16.38 -0.60 6.30
C LEU A 277 16.59 -0.31 7.79
N GLN A 278 15.79 -0.90 8.66
CA GLN A 278 15.81 -0.66 10.10
C GLN A 278 16.72 -1.68 10.81
N GLY A 279 17.09 -1.39 12.06
CA GLY A 279 18.10 -2.15 12.81
C GLY A 279 19.52 -2.04 12.25
N ARG A 280 19.75 -1.16 11.26
CA ARG A 280 21.07 -0.96 10.62
C ARG A 280 22.09 -0.31 11.53
N PHE A 281 21.64 0.46 12.51
CA PHE A 281 22.48 1.11 13.52
C PHE A 281 22.66 0.28 14.80
N ASP A 282 21.94 -0.82 14.95
CA ASP A 282 22.17 -1.78 16.04
C ASP A 282 23.32 -2.73 15.68
N THR A 283 24.11 -3.12 16.68
CA THR A 283 25.01 -4.28 16.58
C THR A 283 24.22 -5.57 16.89
N PHE A 284 24.25 -6.03 18.14
CA PHE A 284 23.44 -7.12 18.67
C PHE A 284 23.01 -6.84 20.11
N PRO A 285 21.75 -7.13 20.49
CA PRO A 285 20.66 -7.65 19.65
C PRO A 285 20.21 -6.62 18.60
N LYS A 286 19.81 -7.09 17.42
CA LYS A 286 19.31 -6.25 16.32
C LYS A 286 17.80 -6.21 16.35
N ARG A 287 17.20 -5.02 16.45
CA ARG A 287 15.74 -4.88 16.44
C ARG A 287 15.15 -5.20 15.07
N ARG A 288 13.86 -5.52 15.05
CA ARG A 288 13.10 -5.75 13.81
C ARG A 288 12.78 -4.45 13.07
N GLY A 289 12.57 -3.36 13.83
CA GLY A 289 12.28 -2.04 13.28
C GLY A 289 10.97 -1.95 12.50
N VAL A 290 9.98 -2.81 12.78
CA VAL A 290 8.62 -2.67 12.25
C VAL A 290 7.73 -2.01 13.29
N THR A 291 6.70 -1.28 12.84
CA THR A 291 5.67 -0.73 13.73
C THR A 291 4.86 -1.80 14.46
N ARG A 292 4.03 -1.40 15.43
CA ARG A 292 3.24 -2.30 16.31
C ARG A 292 1.96 -2.79 15.63
N VAL A 293 2.08 -3.42 14.46
CA VAL A 293 0.95 -3.83 13.60
C VAL A 293 -0.08 -4.65 14.37
N ALA A 294 0.36 -5.67 15.09
CA ALA A 294 -0.54 -6.58 15.81
C ALA A 294 -1.28 -5.87 16.95
N GLU A 295 -0.61 -4.97 17.66
CA GLU A 295 -1.24 -4.16 18.72
C GLU A 295 -2.23 -3.15 18.14
N LEU A 296 -1.90 -2.50 17.02
CA LEU A 296 -2.80 -1.58 16.33
C LEU A 296 -4.10 -2.28 15.90
N ASP A 297 -3.98 -3.44 15.25
CA ASP A 297 -5.12 -4.27 14.83
C ASP A 297 -5.97 -4.74 16.03
N ARG A 298 -5.33 -5.27 17.09
CA ARG A 298 -6.03 -5.72 18.31
C ARG A 298 -6.72 -4.57 19.06
N ALA A 299 -6.21 -3.35 18.95
CA ALA A 299 -6.88 -2.14 19.45
C ALA A 299 -8.03 -1.65 18.55
N GLY A 300 -8.30 -2.36 17.44
CA GLY A 300 -9.32 -2.04 16.44
C GLY A 300 -9.01 -0.78 15.64
N MET A 301 -7.74 -0.42 15.50
CA MET A 301 -7.29 0.64 14.59
C MET A 301 -7.04 0.04 13.21
N ASN A 302 -7.17 0.84 12.15
CA ASN A 302 -6.95 0.35 10.79
C ASN A 302 -5.45 0.31 10.49
N VAL A 303 -4.93 -0.87 10.16
CA VAL A 303 -3.54 -1.06 9.73
C VAL A 303 -3.49 -2.00 8.53
N CYS A 304 -2.66 -1.68 7.55
CA CYS A 304 -2.45 -2.49 6.35
C CYS A 304 -0.97 -2.56 5.97
N LEU A 305 -0.66 -3.36 4.94
CA LEU A 305 0.70 -3.58 4.47
C LEU A 305 0.90 -3.05 3.05
N GLY A 306 2.05 -2.42 2.80
CA GLY A 306 2.49 -1.94 1.47
C GLY A 306 3.82 -2.56 1.05
N GLN A 307 4.09 -2.60 -0.26
CA GLN A 307 5.37 -3.09 -0.79
C GLN A 307 6.50 -2.06 -0.62
N ASP A 308 6.17 -0.77 -0.68
CA ASP A 308 7.07 0.38 -0.71
C ASP A 308 7.90 0.47 -1.99
N SER A 309 8.74 -0.53 -2.22
CA SER A 309 9.83 -0.42 -3.16
C SER A 309 9.85 -1.64 -4.10
N ILE A 310 10.04 -1.38 -5.40
CA ILE A 310 10.29 -2.41 -6.41
C ILE A 310 11.52 -2.02 -7.22
N LYS A 311 12.65 -2.66 -6.87
CA LYS A 311 13.96 -2.50 -7.49
C LYS A 311 14.35 -1.02 -7.61
N ASP A 312 14.45 -0.33 -6.49
CA ASP A 312 14.76 1.10 -6.40
C ASP A 312 15.97 1.37 -5.48
N PRO A 313 16.31 2.63 -5.15
CA PRO A 313 17.47 2.97 -4.31
C PRO A 313 17.43 2.41 -2.87
N TRP A 314 16.26 2.01 -2.38
CA TRP A 314 16.07 1.50 -1.02
C TRP A 314 15.94 -0.01 -1.00
N TYR A 315 15.31 -0.61 -2.02
CA TYR A 315 15.08 -2.04 -2.08
C TYR A 315 15.47 -2.67 -3.42
N PRO A 316 16.44 -3.62 -3.45
CA PRO A 316 16.93 -4.19 -4.68
C PRO A 316 16.03 -5.29 -5.29
N LEU A 317 14.99 -5.74 -4.58
CA LEU A 317 14.09 -6.83 -4.99
C LEU A 317 12.70 -6.30 -5.33
N GLY A 318 11.66 -7.16 -5.22
CA GLY A 318 10.27 -6.79 -5.49
C GLY A 318 9.80 -7.28 -6.86
N ASN A 319 8.54 -7.72 -6.91
CA ASN A 319 7.94 -8.32 -8.11
C ASN A 319 6.42 -8.06 -8.23
N GLY A 320 5.89 -7.12 -7.46
CA GLY A 320 4.47 -6.76 -7.45
C GLY A 320 3.56 -7.70 -6.66
N ASN A 321 4.08 -8.77 -6.04
CA ASN A 321 3.28 -9.71 -5.26
C ASN A 321 3.14 -9.29 -3.79
N ILE A 322 2.01 -8.66 -3.45
CA ILE A 322 1.68 -8.24 -2.07
C ILE A 322 1.51 -9.43 -1.10
N LEU A 323 1.24 -10.65 -1.55
CA LEU A 323 1.14 -11.82 -0.65
C LEU A 323 2.49 -12.19 -0.02
N ARG A 324 3.60 -11.85 -0.68
CA ARG A 324 4.96 -12.00 -0.11
C ARG A 324 5.19 -11.01 1.02
N VAL A 325 4.65 -9.79 0.89
CA VAL A 325 4.68 -8.77 1.93
C VAL A 325 3.83 -9.18 3.11
N LEU A 326 2.63 -9.72 2.85
CA LEU A 326 1.76 -10.27 3.88
C LEU A 326 2.46 -11.37 4.69
N ASP A 327 3.07 -12.34 4.01
CA ASP A 327 3.81 -13.43 4.66
C ASP A 327 4.94 -12.91 5.56
N ALA A 328 5.78 -12.02 5.04
CA ALA A 328 6.82 -11.38 5.84
C ALA A 328 6.25 -10.61 7.04
N GLY A 329 5.19 -9.83 6.83
CA GLY A 329 4.53 -9.04 7.87
C GLY A 329 4.04 -9.89 9.02
N LEU A 330 3.36 -11.00 8.74
CA LEU A 330 2.81 -11.87 9.78
C LEU A 330 3.92 -12.53 10.62
N HIS A 331 5.00 -12.96 9.99
CA HIS A 331 6.17 -13.50 10.69
C HIS A 331 6.83 -12.44 11.60
N ILE A 332 7.16 -11.27 11.03
CA ILE A 332 7.90 -10.22 11.74
C ILE A 332 7.05 -9.60 12.87
N CYS A 333 5.74 -9.51 12.69
CA CYS A 333 4.82 -8.91 13.66
C CYS A 333 4.21 -9.90 14.66
N HIS A 334 4.63 -11.17 14.65
CA HIS A 334 4.06 -12.22 15.51
C HIS A 334 2.54 -12.40 15.37
N MET A 335 2.05 -12.45 14.13
CA MET A 335 0.64 -12.68 13.79
C MET A 335 0.44 -14.05 13.13
N MET A 336 1.10 -15.08 13.69
CA MET A 336 1.05 -16.46 13.20
C MET A 336 0.01 -17.32 13.95
N GLY A 337 -0.82 -16.70 14.79
CA GLY A 337 -1.93 -17.38 15.44
C GLY A 337 -3.02 -17.76 14.44
N PHE A 338 -3.76 -18.82 14.73
CA PHE A 338 -4.81 -19.29 13.81
C PHE A 338 -5.88 -18.22 13.53
N GLU A 339 -6.27 -17.43 14.54
CA GLU A 339 -7.22 -16.33 14.36
C GLU A 339 -6.66 -15.14 13.57
N ASP A 340 -5.33 -14.99 13.50
CA ASP A 340 -4.70 -14.01 12.61
C ASP A 340 -4.73 -14.54 11.16
N LEU A 341 -4.34 -15.80 10.96
CA LEU A 341 -4.25 -16.44 9.65
C LEU A 341 -5.61 -16.57 8.95
N LYS A 342 -6.70 -16.78 9.68
CA LYS A 342 -8.07 -16.88 9.11
C LYS A 342 -8.60 -15.60 8.48
N ARG A 343 -8.00 -14.45 8.80
CA ARG A 343 -8.42 -13.12 8.32
C ARG A 343 -7.28 -12.30 7.74
N CYS A 344 -6.11 -12.92 7.52
CA CYS A 344 -4.88 -12.19 7.21
C CYS A 344 -4.95 -11.38 5.91
N LEU A 345 -5.82 -11.76 4.96
CA LEU A 345 -5.99 -10.98 3.73
C LEU A 345 -6.60 -9.59 3.98
N ASP A 346 -7.21 -9.33 5.15
CA ASP A 346 -7.70 -7.99 5.52
C ASP A 346 -6.59 -6.94 5.38
N LEU A 347 -5.35 -7.29 5.74
CA LEU A 347 -4.18 -6.40 5.73
C LEU A 347 -3.73 -5.94 4.34
N VAL A 348 -4.22 -6.59 3.28
CA VAL A 348 -3.86 -6.30 1.87
C VAL A 348 -5.09 -6.13 0.96
N THR A 349 -6.28 -6.09 1.55
CA THR A 349 -7.57 -5.88 0.88
C THR A 349 -8.37 -4.79 1.61
N ASP A 350 -9.27 -5.17 2.51
CA ASP A 350 -10.24 -4.30 3.15
C ASP A 350 -9.59 -3.14 3.94
N ASN A 351 -8.52 -3.41 4.69
CA ASN A 351 -7.84 -2.38 5.48
C ASN A 351 -7.11 -1.39 4.57
N SER A 352 -6.48 -1.87 3.50
CA SER A 352 -5.81 -1.02 2.50
C SER A 352 -6.82 -0.18 1.72
N ALA A 353 -7.97 -0.75 1.34
CA ALA A 353 -9.05 0.00 0.68
C ALA A 353 -9.62 1.10 1.58
N ARG A 354 -9.70 0.87 2.89
CA ARG A 354 -10.06 1.88 3.88
C ARG A 354 -8.99 2.98 3.98
N THR A 355 -7.70 2.64 3.99
CA THR A 355 -6.59 3.60 3.96
C THR A 355 -6.62 4.48 2.70
N LEU A 356 -7.02 3.91 1.55
CA LEU A 356 -7.19 4.63 0.30
C LEU A 356 -8.50 5.44 0.21
N ASN A 357 -9.35 5.34 1.23
CA ASN A 357 -10.67 5.97 1.29
C ASN A 357 -11.57 5.62 0.08
N LEU A 358 -11.55 4.36 -0.35
CA LEU A 358 -12.27 3.90 -1.56
C LEU A 358 -13.79 3.78 -1.37
N GLY A 359 -14.26 3.66 -0.13
CA GLY A 359 -15.69 3.59 0.20
C GLY A 359 -16.46 2.51 -0.59
N GLU A 360 -17.59 2.90 -1.19
CA GLU A 360 -18.42 2.00 -2.00
C GLU A 360 -17.80 1.62 -3.36
N GLY A 361 -16.67 2.23 -3.73
CA GLY A 361 -15.89 1.87 -4.92
C GLY A 361 -15.15 0.53 -4.79
N TYR A 362 -15.15 -0.10 -3.61
CA TYR A 362 -14.41 -1.34 -3.33
C TYR A 362 -15.28 -2.36 -2.60
N GLY A 363 -15.02 -3.67 -2.80
CA GLY A 363 -15.61 -4.76 -2.02
C GLY A 363 -16.70 -5.56 -2.76
N ILE A 364 -16.93 -6.79 -2.30
CA ILE A 364 -17.94 -7.69 -2.89
C ILE A 364 -19.29 -7.45 -2.22
N ALA A 365 -20.09 -6.55 -2.79
CA ALA A 365 -21.47 -6.35 -2.39
C ALA A 365 -22.33 -5.92 -3.58
N VAL A 366 -23.63 -6.23 -3.54
CA VAL A 366 -24.58 -5.81 -4.58
C VAL A 366 -24.55 -4.29 -4.75
N GLY A 367 -24.51 -3.84 -6.00
CA GLY A 367 -24.40 -2.43 -6.37
C GLY A 367 -22.97 -1.92 -6.48
N ARG A 368 -21.96 -2.59 -5.90
CA ARG A 368 -20.55 -2.17 -5.99
C ARG A 368 -19.94 -2.51 -7.36
N PRO A 369 -18.81 -1.87 -7.74
CA PRO A 369 -18.12 -2.18 -8.98
C PRO A 369 -17.79 -3.68 -9.11
N ALA A 370 -17.93 -4.22 -10.31
CA ALA A 370 -17.52 -5.58 -10.66
C ALA A 370 -16.00 -5.66 -10.88
N ASN A 371 -15.26 -5.32 -9.82
CA ASN A 371 -13.81 -5.44 -9.70
C ASN A 371 -13.53 -6.61 -8.74
N LEU A 372 -12.98 -7.70 -9.25
CA LEU A 372 -12.92 -8.99 -8.55
C LEU A 372 -11.67 -9.77 -8.94
N VAL A 373 -11.14 -10.60 -8.04
CA VAL A 373 -9.99 -11.48 -8.29
C VAL A 373 -10.29 -12.87 -7.76
N ILE A 374 -10.01 -13.89 -8.57
CA ILE A 374 -10.03 -15.30 -8.14
C ILE A 374 -8.59 -15.71 -7.84
N LEU A 375 -8.32 -16.18 -6.63
CA LEU A 375 -7.01 -16.68 -6.18
C LEU A 375 -6.99 -18.20 -6.18
N ASP A 376 -5.88 -18.85 -6.53
CA ASP A 376 -5.75 -20.32 -6.57
C ASP A 376 -5.64 -21.00 -5.18
N ALA A 377 -6.62 -20.75 -4.31
CA ALA A 377 -6.79 -21.35 -2.98
C ALA A 377 -8.22 -21.06 -2.46
N GLU A 378 -8.66 -21.76 -1.42
CA GLU A 378 -10.07 -21.74 -0.97
C GLU A 378 -10.36 -20.74 0.15
N ASN A 379 -9.33 -20.25 0.85
CA ASN A 379 -9.44 -19.37 2.02
C ASN A 379 -8.14 -18.59 2.29
N ASP A 380 -8.21 -17.59 3.18
CA ASP A 380 -7.07 -16.74 3.58
C ASP A 380 -5.80 -17.53 3.94
N TYR A 381 -5.92 -18.58 4.76
CA TYR A 381 -4.78 -19.37 5.21
C TYR A 381 -4.11 -20.11 4.05
N GLU A 382 -4.87 -20.79 3.19
CA GLU A 382 -4.31 -21.50 2.04
C GLU A 382 -3.75 -20.54 0.98
N VAL A 383 -4.39 -19.37 0.79
CA VAL A 383 -3.86 -18.30 -0.07
C VAL A 383 -2.46 -17.91 0.38
N LEU A 384 -2.28 -17.63 1.67
CA LEU A 384 -0.99 -17.23 2.22
C LEU A 384 0.02 -18.38 2.16
N ARG A 385 -0.34 -19.55 2.69
CA ARG A 385 0.55 -20.72 2.85
C ARG A 385 1.12 -21.18 1.50
N ARG A 386 0.31 -21.15 0.45
CA ARG A 386 0.71 -21.57 -0.91
C ARG A 386 1.26 -20.44 -1.75
N GLN A 387 1.23 -19.19 -1.26
CA GLN A 387 1.46 -18.00 -2.06
C GLN A 387 0.61 -18.04 -3.34
N ALA A 388 -0.70 -18.26 -3.15
CA ALA A 388 -1.64 -18.54 -4.23
C ALA A 388 -1.68 -17.40 -5.25
N LYS A 389 -1.52 -17.75 -6.52
CA LYS A 389 -1.48 -16.78 -7.62
C LYS A 389 -2.89 -16.31 -7.96
N ALA A 390 -3.05 -15.04 -8.32
CA ALA A 390 -4.25 -14.56 -8.99
C ALA A 390 -4.45 -15.33 -10.30
N ARG A 391 -5.58 -16.03 -10.42
CA ARG A 391 -5.94 -16.82 -11.61
C ARG A 391 -6.74 -15.99 -12.59
N VAL A 392 -7.71 -15.23 -12.10
CA VAL A 392 -8.53 -14.33 -12.92
C VAL A 392 -8.62 -12.99 -12.22
N SER A 393 -8.41 -11.90 -12.96
CA SER A 393 -8.66 -10.54 -12.51
C SER A 393 -9.74 -9.95 -13.41
N ILE A 394 -10.75 -9.36 -12.79
CA ILE A 394 -11.93 -8.79 -13.44
C ILE A 394 -11.99 -7.32 -13.03
N ARG A 395 -12.11 -6.42 -14.00
CA ARG A 395 -12.23 -4.97 -13.78
C ARG A 395 -13.38 -4.43 -14.62
N ALA A 396 -14.25 -3.64 -14.02
CA ALA A 396 -15.45 -3.11 -14.65
C ALA A 396 -16.27 -4.19 -15.39
N GLY A 397 -16.42 -5.37 -14.77
CA GLY A 397 -17.17 -6.49 -15.32
C GLY A 397 -16.54 -7.19 -16.53
N LYS A 398 -15.27 -6.90 -16.86
CA LYS A 398 -14.51 -7.52 -17.95
C LYS A 398 -13.31 -8.26 -17.40
N VAL A 399 -12.97 -9.39 -17.99
CA VAL A 399 -11.73 -10.12 -17.66
C VAL A 399 -10.53 -9.28 -18.09
N LEU A 400 -9.76 -8.82 -17.12
CA LEU A 400 -8.53 -8.05 -17.29
C LEU A 400 -7.33 -8.98 -17.51
N MET A 401 -7.26 -10.05 -16.74
CA MET A 401 -6.15 -11.00 -16.74
C MET A 401 -6.67 -12.41 -16.49
N ASN A 402 -6.12 -13.39 -17.21
CA ASN A 402 -6.31 -14.81 -16.95
C ASN A 402 -4.94 -15.50 -16.89
N ARG A 403 -4.74 -16.36 -15.90
CA ARG A 403 -3.51 -17.12 -15.68
C ARG A 403 -3.83 -18.60 -15.70
N VAL A 404 -3.04 -19.36 -16.45
CA VAL A 404 -3.09 -20.83 -16.42
C VAL A 404 -2.39 -21.30 -15.13
N PRO A 405 -3.05 -22.12 -14.28
CA PRO A 405 -2.39 -22.70 -13.11
C PRO A 405 -1.15 -23.51 -13.47
N GLU A 406 -0.17 -23.50 -12.58
CA GLU A 406 1.06 -24.26 -12.77
C GLU A 406 0.78 -25.77 -12.82
N ARG A 407 1.43 -26.47 -13.75
CA ARG A 407 1.36 -27.93 -13.86
C ARG A 407 2.76 -28.49 -13.64
N VAL A 408 2.90 -29.27 -12.57
CA VAL A 408 4.15 -29.98 -12.24
C VAL A 408 3.92 -31.46 -12.46
N GLU A 409 4.73 -32.07 -13.31
CA GLU A 409 4.74 -33.52 -13.55
C GLU A 409 6.02 -34.09 -12.93
N LEU A 410 5.87 -35.06 -12.02
CA LEU A 410 7.01 -35.77 -11.45
C LEU A 410 7.29 -37.00 -12.31
N ILE A 411 8.35 -36.93 -13.11
CA ILE A 411 8.75 -38.03 -13.99
C ILE A 411 9.32 -39.19 -13.15
N GLY A 412 8.66 -40.34 -13.18
CA GLY A 412 9.11 -41.58 -12.52
C GLY A 412 8.75 -41.68 -11.03
N ALA A 413 7.82 -40.85 -10.54
CA ALA A 413 7.22 -40.98 -9.21
C ALA A 413 5.95 -41.84 -9.22
#